data_AF-A0A838N5X5-F1
#
_entry.id   AF-A0A838N5X5-F1
#
_cell.length_a   1.000
_cell.length_b   1.000
_cell.length_c   1.000
_cell.angle_alpha   90.00
_cell.angle_beta   90.00
_cell.angle_gamma   90.00
#
_symmetry.space_group_name_H-M   'P 1'
#
loop_
_entity.id
_entity.type
_entity.pdbx_description
1 polymer ?
#
loop_
_entity_poly.entity_id
_entity_poly.type
_entity_poly.pdbx_seq_one_letter_code
_entity_poly.pdbx_strand_id
1 'polypeptide(L)'
;SGTTSKMLVRERRIRDVGYGAMVTEMMVALMAMIAACVLEPGEYFAINTKGAPAEVVAKITAAGFPVSEAGMQELAANLGESTMFGRAGGAPTFAVGMAHMFARISANPTALALWYHFAIMFEALFILTTLDAGTRVGRFLLQDLLGNVWRPLGNTRSLGANVLSSALLVAAWGWFLYQGVVDPLGGINSLWPLFGLANQLLSVVALCLCTTVLIKMGKVRYLFVTLVPLCFMCAVTFSAGFMKIFSPDPRLGFLSGAESLVRTATAGPPENAATLIRQAGVWRFDAVVAGGFLLLVLLIVGGCALQWWHLLVGNKPIVLQESEFVPVSATRHKIA
;
A
#
# COMPACT_ATOMS: atom_id res chain seq x y z
N SER A 1 -7.49 9.42 5.46
CA SER A 1 -6.71 9.15 6.69
C SER A 1 -7.64 8.73 7.83
N GLY A 2 -7.38 7.58 8.48
CA GLY A 2 -8.22 7.04 9.56
C GLY A 2 -8.24 7.87 10.85
N THR A 3 -7.45 8.94 10.94
CA THR A 3 -7.45 9.87 12.08
C THR A 3 -8.38 11.07 11.89
N THR A 4 -8.91 11.29 10.67
CA THR A 4 -9.72 12.47 10.33
C THR A 4 -10.94 12.62 11.23
N SER A 5 -11.66 11.54 11.56
CA SER A 5 -12.84 11.60 12.43
C SER A 5 -12.52 12.04 13.86
N LYS A 6 -11.30 11.78 14.36
CA LYS A 6 -10.85 12.23 15.70
C LYS A 6 -10.18 13.61 15.68
N MET A 7 -9.80 14.11 14.52
CA MET A 7 -9.15 15.42 14.34
C MET A 7 -10.14 16.53 13.96
N LEU A 8 -11.39 16.20 13.67
CA LEU A 8 -12.42 17.15 13.25
C LEU A 8 -13.19 17.70 14.46
N VAL A 9 -12.90 18.96 14.79
CA VAL A 9 -13.61 19.70 15.86
C VAL A 9 -15.01 20.16 15.42
N ARG A 10 -15.24 20.33 14.11
CA ARG A 10 -16.53 20.77 13.53
C ARG A 10 -16.77 20.12 12.18
N GLU A 11 -18.03 19.81 11.88
CA GLU A 11 -18.46 19.20 10.60
C GLU A 11 -18.05 20.03 9.37
N ARG A 12 -18.09 21.37 9.46
CA ARG A 12 -17.69 22.26 8.35
C ARG A 12 -16.22 22.06 7.92
N ARG A 13 -15.35 21.55 8.81
CA ARG A 13 -13.93 21.27 8.50
C ARG A 13 -13.72 19.96 7.74
N ILE A 14 -14.76 19.13 7.59
CA ILE A 14 -14.68 17.87 6.82
C ILE A 14 -14.21 18.14 5.39
N ARG A 15 -14.68 19.24 4.77
CA ARG A 15 -14.27 19.58 3.40
C ARG A 15 -12.79 19.92 3.30
N ASP A 16 -12.29 20.75 4.20
CA ASP A 16 -10.88 21.17 4.18
C ASP A 16 -9.94 20.01 4.50
N VAL A 17 -10.30 19.16 5.46
CA VAL A 17 -9.46 18.00 5.82
C VAL A 17 -9.57 16.87 4.78
N GLY A 18 -10.75 16.64 4.20
CA GLY A 18 -10.94 15.64 3.15
C GLY A 18 -10.35 16.08 1.82
N TYR A 19 -10.92 17.13 1.22
CA TYR A 19 -10.52 17.62 -0.10
C TYR A 19 -9.18 18.35 -0.08
N GLY A 20 -8.92 19.16 0.96
CA GLY A 20 -7.64 19.87 1.07
C GLY A 20 -6.46 18.91 1.24
N ALA A 21 -6.62 17.82 2.02
CA ALA A 21 -5.59 16.78 2.11
C ALA A 21 -5.36 16.09 0.75
N MET A 22 -6.42 15.79 0.00
CA MET A 22 -6.27 15.24 -1.35
C MET A 22 -5.52 16.19 -2.29
N VAL A 23 -5.77 17.51 -2.22
CA VAL A 23 -4.99 18.48 -3.00
C VAL A 23 -3.51 18.45 -2.62
N THR A 24 -3.19 18.36 -1.31
CA THR A 24 -1.78 18.25 -0.88
C THR A 24 -1.14 16.93 -1.31
N GLU A 25 -1.88 15.80 -1.28
CA GLU A 25 -1.41 14.52 -1.81
C GLU A 25 -1.15 14.59 -3.32
N MET A 26 -2.01 15.29 -4.08
CA MET A 26 -1.80 15.55 -5.51
C MET A 26 -0.53 16.36 -5.78
N MET A 27 -0.20 17.36 -4.95
CA MET A 27 1.04 18.12 -5.08
C MET A 27 2.27 17.23 -4.89
N VAL A 28 2.25 16.32 -3.91
CA VAL A 28 3.34 15.35 -3.70
C VAL A 28 3.47 14.42 -4.90
N ALA A 29 2.36 13.94 -5.47
CA ALA A 29 2.38 13.13 -6.68
C ALA A 29 2.98 13.86 -7.89
N LEU A 30 2.66 15.16 -8.06
CA LEU A 30 3.24 16.01 -9.08
C LEU A 30 4.75 16.19 -8.87
N MET A 31 5.20 16.43 -7.64
CA MET A 31 6.63 16.53 -7.32
C MET A 31 7.38 15.25 -7.64
N ALA A 32 6.80 14.08 -7.31
CA ALA A 32 7.40 12.78 -7.64
C ALA A 32 7.52 12.58 -9.16
N MET A 33 6.51 12.99 -9.93
CA MET A 33 6.54 12.92 -11.38
C MET A 33 7.61 13.86 -11.97
N ILE A 34 7.70 15.10 -11.47
CA ILE A 34 8.73 16.05 -11.91
C ILE A 34 10.12 15.51 -11.58
N ALA A 35 10.35 14.99 -10.37
CA ALA A 35 11.62 14.41 -9.96
C ALA A 35 12.03 13.23 -10.86
N ALA A 36 11.07 12.39 -11.27
CA ALA A 36 11.33 11.30 -12.21
C ALA A 36 11.69 11.80 -13.63
N CYS A 37 11.07 12.90 -14.09
CA CYS A 37 11.35 13.49 -15.40
C CYS A 37 12.67 14.28 -15.46
N VAL A 38 13.26 14.64 -14.32
CA VAL A 38 14.55 15.35 -14.26
C VAL A 38 15.73 14.40 -14.50
N LEU A 39 15.58 13.12 -14.20
CA LEU A 39 16.60 12.10 -14.41
C LEU A 39 16.72 11.71 -15.87
N GLU A 40 17.95 11.47 -16.33
CA GLU A 40 18.14 10.84 -17.62
C GLU A 40 17.59 9.41 -17.58
N PRO A 41 16.81 8.97 -18.60
CA PRO A 41 16.21 7.64 -18.60
C PRO A 41 17.23 6.51 -18.41
N GLY A 42 18.45 6.67 -18.95
CA GLY A 42 19.55 5.71 -18.77
C GLY A 42 19.96 5.54 -17.31
N GLU A 43 20.12 6.64 -16.58
CA GLU A 43 20.44 6.65 -15.15
C GLU A 43 19.28 6.07 -14.32
N TYR A 44 18.04 6.47 -14.64
CA TYR A 44 16.83 5.94 -14.00
C TYR A 44 16.78 4.40 -14.07
N PHE A 45 17.01 3.84 -15.27
CA PHE A 45 17.01 2.39 -15.44
C PHE A 45 18.23 1.73 -14.79
N ALA A 46 19.38 2.38 -14.76
CA ALA A 46 20.60 1.84 -14.16
C ALA A 46 20.48 1.73 -12.63
N ILE A 47 19.83 2.70 -12.00
CA ILE A 47 19.49 2.67 -10.57
C ILE A 47 18.53 1.52 -10.27
N ASN A 48 17.53 1.31 -11.13
CA ASN A 48 16.44 0.36 -10.88
C ASN A 48 16.69 -1.08 -11.37
N THR A 49 17.81 -1.33 -12.03
CA THR A 49 18.16 -2.66 -12.55
C THR A 49 19.22 -3.32 -11.68
N LYS A 50 18.93 -4.52 -11.16
CA LYS A 50 19.91 -5.36 -10.47
C LYS A 50 20.85 -6.04 -11.48
N GLY A 51 22.14 -6.12 -11.17
CA GLY A 51 23.13 -6.81 -11.99
C GLY A 51 24.53 -6.22 -11.83
N ALA A 52 25.51 -6.81 -12.51
CA ALA A 52 26.84 -6.23 -12.60
C ALA A 52 26.80 -4.92 -13.43
N PRO A 53 27.57 -3.87 -13.09
CA PRO A 53 27.54 -2.58 -13.79
C PRO A 53 27.63 -2.69 -15.32
N ALA A 54 28.59 -3.48 -15.82
CA ALA A 54 28.79 -3.68 -17.26
C ALA A 54 27.59 -4.33 -17.96
N GLU A 55 26.97 -5.33 -17.33
CA GLU A 55 25.79 -6.01 -17.88
C GLU A 55 24.57 -5.09 -17.92
N VAL A 56 24.38 -4.31 -16.85
CA VAL A 56 23.28 -3.34 -16.71
C VAL A 56 23.42 -2.24 -17.77
N VAL A 57 24.61 -1.67 -17.92
CA VAL A 57 24.91 -0.63 -18.91
C VAL A 57 24.69 -1.14 -20.34
N ALA A 58 25.19 -2.33 -20.66
CA ALA A 58 24.99 -2.92 -21.98
C ALA A 58 23.51 -3.15 -22.29
N LYS A 59 22.75 -3.67 -21.33
CA LYS A 59 21.31 -3.95 -21.48
C LYS A 59 20.49 -2.68 -21.69
N ILE A 60 20.76 -1.64 -20.90
CA ILE A 60 20.00 -0.36 -20.96
C ILE A 60 20.34 0.41 -22.24
N THR A 61 21.62 0.43 -22.61
CA THR A 61 22.07 1.04 -23.87
C THR A 61 21.47 0.33 -25.07
N ALA A 62 21.42 -1.00 -25.06
CA ALA A 62 20.76 -1.79 -26.10
C ALA A 62 19.23 -1.53 -26.18
N ALA A 63 18.60 -1.15 -25.06
CA ALA A 63 17.19 -0.76 -25.02
C ALA A 63 16.93 0.67 -25.55
N GLY A 64 17.96 1.38 -26.02
CA GLY A 64 17.85 2.73 -26.59
C GLY A 64 18.05 3.86 -25.59
N PHE A 65 18.48 3.57 -24.37
CA PHE A 65 18.78 4.56 -23.35
C PHE A 65 20.28 4.58 -23.08
N PRO A 66 21.04 5.53 -23.65
CA PRO A 66 22.49 5.57 -23.44
C PRO A 66 22.80 5.80 -21.97
N VAL A 67 23.69 4.97 -21.42
CA VAL A 67 24.23 5.13 -20.06
C VAL A 67 25.68 4.63 -20.06
N SER A 68 26.53 5.18 -19.21
CA SER A 68 27.93 4.76 -19.11
C SER A 68 28.31 4.45 -17.67
N GLU A 69 29.27 3.53 -17.49
CA GLU A 69 29.80 3.23 -16.15
C GLU A 69 30.49 4.46 -15.54
N ALA A 70 31.23 5.22 -16.35
CA ALA A 70 31.90 6.44 -15.90
C ALA A 70 30.91 7.50 -15.41
N GLY A 71 29.81 7.74 -16.16
CA GLY A 71 28.78 8.68 -15.73
C GLY A 71 28.06 8.25 -14.45
N MET A 72 27.78 6.95 -14.30
CA MET A 72 27.19 6.41 -13.07
C MET A 72 28.15 6.47 -11.87
N GLN A 73 29.47 6.34 -12.09
CA GLN A 73 30.48 6.51 -11.06
C GLN A 73 30.61 7.98 -10.64
N GLU A 74 30.58 8.91 -11.60
CA GLU A 74 30.55 10.34 -11.32
C GLU A 74 29.29 10.74 -10.53
N LEU A 75 28.12 10.23 -10.93
CA LEU A 75 26.87 10.42 -10.22
C LEU A 75 26.98 9.92 -8.77
N ALA A 76 27.51 8.70 -8.56
CA ALA A 76 27.71 8.14 -7.22
C ALA A 76 28.65 9.02 -6.38
N ALA A 77 29.78 9.46 -6.95
CA ALA A 77 30.73 10.34 -6.28
C ALA A 77 30.10 11.69 -5.88
N ASN A 78 29.33 12.30 -6.79
CA ASN A 78 28.62 13.57 -6.54
C ASN A 78 27.53 13.44 -5.47
N LEU A 79 26.92 12.26 -5.34
CA LEU A 79 25.92 11.96 -4.32
C LEU A 79 26.56 11.57 -2.97
N GLY A 80 27.85 11.24 -2.93
CA GLY A 80 28.54 10.75 -1.74
C GLY A 80 28.34 9.25 -1.49
N GLU A 81 28.05 8.48 -2.53
CA GLU A 81 27.76 7.05 -2.48
C GLU A 81 28.82 6.21 -3.21
N SER A 82 29.01 4.97 -2.79
CA SER A 82 29.98 4.07 -3.43
C SER A 82 29.50 3.55 -4.79
N THR A 83 28.19 3.39 -4.95
CA THR A 83 27.56 2.94 -6.19
C THR A 83 26.08 3.30 -6.19
N MET A 84 25.57 3.65 -7.37
CA MET A 84 24.15 3.86 -7.62
C MET A 84 23.50 2.74 -8.43
N PHE A 85 24.26 1.74 -8.88
CA PHE A 85 23.71 0.57 -9.56
C PHE A 85 22.89 -0.30 -8.61
N GLY A 86 21.74 -0.79 -9.08
CA GLY A 86 20.94 -1.79 -8.38
C GLY A 86 20.31 -1.32 -7.06
N ARG A 87 20.30 -0.01 -6.79
CA ARG A 87 19.50 0.62 -5.72
C ARG A 87 18.05 0.71 -6.14
N ALA A 88 17.45 -0.45 -6.40
CA ALA A 88 16.12 -0.55 -6.97
C ALA A 88 15.06 -0.02 -6.01
N GLY A 89 14.18 0.84 -6.52
CA GLY A 89 13.08 1.41 -5.77
C GLY A 89 12.73 2.83 -6.22
N GLY A 90 11.51 3.24 -5.91
CA GLY A 90 11.09 4.63 -6.10
C GLY A 90 11.91 5.60 -5.24
N ALA A 91 12.32 5.17 -4.05
CA ALA A 91 13.00 6.01 -3.06
C ALA A 91 14.35 6.58 -3.52
N PRO A 92 15.33 5.74 -3.94
CA PRO A 92 16.65 6.26 -4.33
C PRO A 92 16.54 7.14 -5.57
N THR A 93 15.69 6.73 -6.51
CA THR A 93 15.42 7.46 -7.75
C THR A 93 14.79 8.83 -7.49
N PHE A 94 13.77 8.88 -6.62
CA PHE A 94 13.14 10.12 -6.19
C PHE A 94 14.15 11.06 -5.52
N ALA A 95 15.00 10.53 -4.64
CA ALA A 95 16.01 11.32 -3.96
C ALA A 95 17.05 11.92 -4.91
N VAL A 96 17.50 11.17 -5.92
CA VAL A 96 18.43 11.71 -6.94
C VAL A 96 17.75 12.81 -7.76
N GLY A 97 16.50 12.60 -8.20
CA GLY A 97 15.74 13.62 -8.94
C GLY A 97 15.54 14.91 -8.13
N MET A 98 15.18 14.77 -6.85
CA MET A 98 15.06 15.90 -5.91
C MET A 98 16.40 16.60 -5.68
N ALA A 99 17.50 15.84 -5.58
CA ALA A 99 18.84 16.39 -5.43
C ALA A 99 19.24 17.25 -6.65
N HIS A 100 19.00 16.77 -7.87
CA HIS A 100 19.24 17.57 -9.08
C HIS A 100 18.39 18.85 -9.12
N MET A 101 17.13 18.77 -8.71
CA MET A 101 16.23 19.94 -8.69
C MET A 101 16.71 21.00 -7.68
N PHE A 102 17.03 20.59 -6.45
CA PHE A 102 17.45 21.53 -5.41
C PHE A 102 18.90 22.00 -5.56
N ALA A 103 19.79 21.18 -6.14
CA ALA A 103 21.15 21.60 -6.46
C ALA A 103 21.19 22.68 -7.55
N ARG A 104 20.19 22.76 -8.44
CA ARG A 104 20.08 23.90 -9.39
C ARG A 104 19.70 25.22 -8.72
N ILE A 105 18.99 25.14 -7.59
CA ILE A 105 18.57 26.32 -6.80
C ILE A 105 19.68 26.74 -5.84
N SER A 106 20.42 25.77 -5.31
CA SER A 106 21.53 26.00 -4.38
C SER A 106 22.83 26.13 -5.18
N ALA A 107 23.42 27.33 -5.23
CA ALA A 107 24.58 27.65 -6.07
C ALA A 107 25.91 26.91 -5.75
N ASN A 108 25.90 25.83 -4.96
CA ASN A 108 27.10 25.11 -4.51
C ASN A 108 27.11 23.63 -4.96
N PRO A 109 28.26 23.11 -5.45
CA PRO A 109 28.41 21.70 -5.85
C PRO A 109 28.15 20.68 -4.72
N THR A 110 28.47 21.05 -3.47
CA THR A 110 28.20 20.24 -2.27
C THR A 110 26.71 20.11 -1.92
N ALA A 111 25.84 20.88 -2.57
CA ALA A 111 24.41 20.82 -2.35
C ALA A 111 23.81 19.49 -2.82
N LEU A 112 24.38 18.84 -3.84
CA LEU A 112 23.80 17.64 -4.44
C LEU A 112 23.80 16.46 -3.45
N ALA A 113 24.95 16.15 -2.84
CA ALA A 113 25.05 15.13 -1.79
C ALA A 113 24.17 15.45 -0.57
N LEU A 114 24.13 16.72 -0.14
CA LEU A 114 23.29 17.17 0.98
C LEU A 114 21.80 16.92 0.68
N TRP A 115 21.31 17.38 -0.47
CA TRP A 115 19.91 17.25 -0.85
C TRP A 115 19.50 15.80 -1.08
N TYR A 116 20.39 14.98 -1.62
CA TYR A 116 20.17 13.54 -1.77
C TYR A 116 19.99 12.84 -0.41
N HIS A 117 20.93 13.03 0.53
CA HIS A 117 20.83 12.42 1.86
C HIS A 117 19.63 12.96 2.65
N PHE A 118 19.33 14.26 2.51
CA PHE A 118 18.13 14.85 3.09
C PHE A 118 16.86 14.19 2.54
N ALA A 119 16.76 14.01 1.22
CA ALA A 119 15.59 13.39 0.59
C ALA A 119 15.41 11.93 1.00
N ILE A 120 16.47 11.11 0.99
CA ILE A 120 16.40 9.71 1.44
C ILE A 120 16.03 9.61 2.92
N MET A 121 16.64 10.44 3.78
CA MET A 121 16.33 10.44 5.20
C MET A 121 14.88 10.85 5.47
N PHE A 122 14.39 11.90 4.80
CA PHE A 122 13.01 12.35 4.91
C PHE A 122 12.03 11.23 4.54
N GLU A 123 12.28 10.54 3.42
CA GLU A 123 11.45 9.42 2.99
C GLU A 123 11.53 8.24 3.97
N ALA A 124 12.73 7.89 4.45
CA ALA A 124 12.91 6.83 5.44
C ALA A 124 12.15 7.13 6.74
N LEU A 125 12.18 8.38 7.22
CA LEU A 125 11.41 8.84 8.39
C LEU A 125 9.91 8.77 8.15
N PHE A 126 9.44 9.10 6.94
CA PHE A 126 8.04 8.97 6.57
C PHE A 126 7.58 7.50 6.56
N ILE A 127 8.38 6.60 6.00
CA ILE A 127 8.13 5.16 6.01
C ILE A 127 8.11 4.64 7.46
N LEU A 128 9.09 5.02 8.28
CA LEU A 128 9.17 4.58 9.68
C LEU A 128 7.97 5.07 10.50
N THR A 129 7.53 6.31 10.29
CA THR A 129 6.33 6.87 10.93
C THR A 129 5.08 6.09 10.52
N THR A 130 4.98 5.74 9.24
CA THR A 130 3.88 4.94 8.71
C THR A 130 3.89 3.52 9.29
N LEU A 131 5.07 2.90 9.42
CA LEU A 131 5.23 1.59 10.04
C LEU A 131 4.90 1.62 11.54
N ASP A 132 5.29 2.65 12.29
CA ASP A 132 4.91 2.80 13.70
C ASP A 132 3.39 2.92 13.87
N ALA A 133 2.77 3.82 13.09
CA ALA A 133 1.32 4.01 13.10
C ALA A 133 0.59 2.72 12.67
N GLY A 134 1.09 2.05 11.63
CA GLY A 134 0.57 0.78 11.12
C GLY A 134 0.68 -0.35 12.15
N THR A 135 1.82 -0.47 12.83
CA THR A 135 2.04 -1.46 13.90
C THR A 135 1.10 -1.20 15.07
N ARG A 136 0.88 0.07 15.42
CA ARG A 136 -0.07 0.45 16.47
C ARG A 136 -1.50 0.05 16.13
N VAL A 137 -1.97 0.35 14.92
CA VAL A 137 -3.31 -0.02 14.45
C VAL A 137 -3.44 -1.54 14.30
N GLY A 138 -2.44 -2.18 13.70
CA GLY A 138 -2.41 -3.63 13.50
C GLY A 138 -2.47 -4.39 14.82
N ARG A 139 -1.88 -3.85 15.90
CA ARG A 139 -1.98 -4.46 17.24
C ARG A 139 -3.42 -4.46 17.71
N PHE A 140 -4.15 -3.36 17.55
CA PHE A 140 -5.56 -3.29 17.93
C PHE A 140 -6.42 -4.25 17.09
N LEU A 141 -6.14 -4.37 15.79
CA LEU A 141 -6.83 -5.32 14.91
C LEU A 141 -6.53 -6.77 15.30
N LEU A 142 -5.27 -7.09 15.63
CA LEU A 142 -4.87 -8.42 16.07
C LEU A 142 -5.50 -8.77 17.42
N GLN A 143 -5.55 -7.81 18.35
CA GLN A 143 -6.21 -8.00 19.64
C GLN A 143 -7.71 -8.21 19.50
N ASP A 144 -8.38 -7.50 18.60
CA ASP A 144 -9.80 -7.69 18.30
C ASP A 144 -10.06 -9.10 17.73
N LEU A 145 -9.23 -9.52 16.78
CA LEU A 145 -9.29 -10.88 16.20
C LEU A 145 -9.03 -11.96 17.26
N LEU A 146 -7.97 -11.82 18.06
CA LEU A 146 -7.62 -12.76 19.13
C LEU A 146 -8.64 -12.75 20.26
N GLY A 147 -9.30 -11.62 20.52
CA GLY A 147 -10.38 -11.48 21.50
C GLY A 147 -11.60 -12.33 21.17
N ASN A 148 -11.87 -12.55 19.88
CA ASN A 148 -12.92 -13.47 19.42
C ASN A 148 -12.58 -14.94 19.66
N VAL A 149 -11.29 -15.30 19.69
CA VAL A 149 -10.82 -16.66 19.99
C VAL A 149 -10.69 -16.88 21.51
N TRP A 150 -10.10 -15.93 22.22
CA TRP A 150 -9.92 -15.96 23.67
C TRP A 150 -10.07 -14.56 24.29
N ARG A 151 -11.16 -14.36 25.04
CA ARG A 151 -11.56 -13.07 25.63
C ARG A 151 -10.46 -12.30 26.37
N PRO A 152 -9.55 -12.92 27.15
CA PRO A 152 -8.46 -12.20 27.82
C PRO A 152 -7.44 -11.55 26.88
N LEU A 153 -7.26 -12.07 25.66
CA LEU A 153 -6.34 -11.51 24.66
C LEU A 153 -6.89 -10.24 23.98
N GLY A 154 -8.22 -10.05 24.00
CA GLY A 154 -8.86 -8.83 23.54
C GLY A 154 -8.79 -7.66 24.54
N ASN A 155 -8.26 -7.89 25.76
CA ASN A 155 -8.19 -6.85 26.77
C ASN A 155 -7.03 -5.88 26.49
N THR A 156 -7.34 -4.73 25.90
CA THR A 156 -6.38 -3.66 25.57
C THR A 156 -5.73 -3.00 26.80
N ARG A 157 -6.24 -3.26 28.00
CA ARG A 157 -5.65 -2.78 29.27
C ARG A 157 -4.65 -3.76 29.87
N SER A 158 -4.61 -5.01 29.41
CA SER A 158 -3.65 -6.01 29.92
C SER A 158 -2.27 -5.81 29.31
N LEU A 159 -1.26 -5.64 30.15
CA LEU A 159 0.12 -5.46 29.71
C LEU A 159 0.64 -6.72 28.98
N GLY A 160 0.26 -7.91 29.45
CA GLY A 160 0.64 -9.18 28.81
C GLY A 160 0.02 -9.35 27.41
N ALA A 161 -1.28 -9.06 27.25
CA ALA A 161 -1.94 -9.15 25.95
C ALA A 161 -1.39 -8.12 24.96
N ASN A 162 -1.06 -6.91 25.45
CA ASN A 162 -0.46 -5.86 24.65
C ASN A 162 0.96 -6.24 24.18
N VAL A 163 1.82 -6.72 25.08
CA VAL A 163 3.19 -7.13 24.74
C VAL A 163 3.18 -8.30 23.76
N LEU A 164 2.35 -9.32 23.99
CA LEU A 164 2.22 -10.47 23.10
C LEU A 164 1.78 -10.04 21.70
N SER A 165 0.70 -9.24 21.61
CA SER A 165 0.16 -8.80 20.31
C SER A 165 1.15 -7.89 19.56
N SER A 166 1.87 -7.02 20.27
CA SER A 166 2.96 -6.24 19.69
C SER A 166 4.10 -7.13 19.18
N ALA A 167 4.55 -8.09 19.98
CA ALA A 167 5.63 -8.99 19.63
C ALA A 167 5.28 -9.83 18.40
N LEU A 168 4.05 -10.38 18.35
CA LEU A 168 3.57 -11.13 17.19
C LEU A 168 3.51 -10.28 15.93
N LEU A 169 3.02 -9.04 16.03
CA LEU A 169 2.92 -8.17 14.87
C LEU A 169 4.28 -7.67 14.38
N VAL A 170 5.19 -7.30 15.29
CA VAL A 170 6.56 -6.92 14.94
C VAL A 170 7.32 -8.11 14.36
N ALA A 171 7.14 -9.31 14.91
CA ALA A 171 7.70 -10.54 14.33
C ALA A 171 7.13 -10.83 12.94
N ALA A 172 5.85 -10.57 12.69
CA ALA A 172 5.25 -10.69 11.36
C ALA A 172 5.87 -9.69 10.36
N TRP A 173 6.07 -8.43 10.75
CA TRP A 173 6.82 -7.45 9.94
C TRP A 173 8.28 -7.89 9.69
N GLY A 174 8.95 -8.40 10.72
CA GLY A 174 10.33 -8.89 10.61
C GLY A 174 10.45 -10.11 9.68
N TRP A 175 9.51 -11.06 9.79
CA TRP A 175 9.39 -12.19 8.88
C TRP A 175 9.15 -11.72 7.45
N PHE A 176 8.27 -10.74 7.27
CA PHE A 176 7.97 -10.15 5.97
C PHE A 176 9.20 -9.48 5.34
N LEU A 177 9.99 -8.73 6.13
CA LEU A 177 11.26 -8.15 5.69
C LEU A 177 12.26 -9.25 5.30
N TYR A 178 12.41 -10.28 6.12
CA TYR A 178 13.29 -11.42 5.84
C TYR A 178 12.91 -12.09 4.51
N GLN A 179 11.62 -12.31 4.28
CA GLN A 179 11.12 -12.87 3.03
C GLN A 179 11.38 -11.96 1.83
N GLY A 180 11.23 -10.64 1.99
CA GLY A 180 11.54 -9.66 0.94
C GLY A 180 13.02 -9.61 0.55
N VAL A 181 13.92 -9.94 1.47
CA VAL A 181 15.38 -9.99 1.21
C VAL A 181 15.79 -11.33 0.60
N VAL A 182 15.26 -12.45 1.11
CA VAL A 182 15.66 -13.80 0.70
C VAL A 182 15.02 -14.23 -0.61
N ASP A 183 13.80 -13.77 -0.93
CA ASP A 183 13.11 -14.15 -2.16
C ASP A 183 13.24 -13.05 -3.24
N PRO A 184 14.15 -13.22 -4.22
CA PRO A 184 14.43 -12.19 -5.22
C PRO A 184 13.25 -11.87 -6.15
N LEU A 185 12.22 -12.71 -6.21
CA LEU A 185 11.04 -12.52 -7.08
C LEU A 185 9.69 -12.65 -6.33
N GLY A 186 9.65 -13.27 -5.15
CA GLY A 186 8.41 -13.67 -4.49
C GLY A 186 7.84 -12.70 -3.46
N GLY A 187 8.64 -11.82 -2.83
CA GLY A 187 8.14 -10.94 -1.77
C GLY A 187 7.24 -9.81 -2.29
N ILE A 188 7.85 -8.76 -2.84
CA ILE A 188 7.13 -7.52 -3.23
C ILE A 188 6.23 -7.74 -4.45
N ASN A 189 6.67 -8.53 -5.44
CA ASN A 189 5.96 -8.68 -6.71
C ASN A 189 4.69 -9.52 -6.60
N SER A 190 4.63 -10.51 -5.70
CA SER A 190 3.42 -11.33 -5.50
C SER A 190 2.34 -10.59 -4.69
N LEU A 191 2.78 -9.72 -3.78
CA LEU A 191 1.91 -8.96 -2.90
C LEU A 191 1.32 -7.72 -3.54
N TRP A 192 2.00 -7.12 -4.52
CA TRP A 192 1.52 -5.92 -5.17
C TRP A 192 0.10 -6.08 -5.78
N PRO A 193 -0.21 -7.18 -6.49
CA PRO A 193 -1.59 -7.45 -6.92
C PRO A 193 -2.59 -7.63 -5.77
N LEU A 194 -2.19 -8.28 -4.67
CA LEU A 194 -3.06 -8.46 -3.50
C LEU A 194 -3.37 -7.13 -2.80
N PHE A 195 -2.36 -6.26 -2.68
CA PHE A 195 -2.53 -4.91 -2.15
C PHE A 195 -3.48 -4.09 -3.02
N GLY A 196 -3.31 -4.14 -4.34
CA GLY A 196 -4.21 -3.49 -5.29
C GLY A 196 -5.65 -3.99 -5.14
N LEU A 197 -5.86 -5.30 -5.09
CA LEU A 197 -7.18 -5.91 -4.91
C LEU A 197 -7.82 -5.48 -3.57
N ALA A 198 -7.07 -5.57 -2.46
CA ALA A 198 -7.55 -5.25 -1.12
C ALA A 198 -7.98 -3.78 -1.00
N ASN A 199 -7.22 -2.85 -1.59
CA ASN A 199 -7.58 -1.42 -1.58
C ASN A 199 -8.89 -1.14 -2.31
N GLN A 200 -9.12 -1.77 -3.46
CA GLN A 200 -10.37 -1.58 -4.20
C GLN A 200 -11.55 -2.22 -3.48
N LEU A 201 -11.34 -3.38 -2.87
CA LEU A 201 -12.34 -4.05 -2.04
C LEU A 201 -12.69 -3.25 -0.77
N LEU A 202 -11.73 -2.56 -0.16
CA LEU A 202 -11.99 -1.63 0.94
C LEU A 202 -12.86 -0.44 0.48
N SER A 203 -12.64 0.06 -0.72
CA SER A 203 -13.50 1.10 -1.34
C SER A 203 -14.95 0.62 -1.49
N VAL A 204 -15.15 -0.63 -1.92
CA VAL A 204 -16.48 -1.26 -1.99
C VAL A 204 -17.17 -1.26 -0.61
N VAL A 205 -16.46 -1.70 0.45
CA VAL A 205 -16.99 -1.71 1.81
C VAL A 205 -17.30 -0.28 2.31
N ALA A 206 -16.43 0.69 2.02
CA ALA A 206 -16.67 2.09 2.37
C ALA A 206 -17.92 2.67 1.69
N LEU A 207 -18.11 2.38 0.40
CA LEU A 207 -19.30 2.80 -0.35
C LEU A 207 -20.58 2.10 0.15
N CYS A 208 -20.50 0.83 0.56
CA CYS A 208 -21.60 0.16 1.25
C CYS A 208 -21.95 0.84 2.57
N LEU A 209 -20.95 1.21 3.38
CA LEU A 209 -21.17 1.94 4.63
C LEU A 209 -21.84 3.31 4.36
N CYS A 210 -21.30 4.09 3.44
CA CYS A 210 -21.86 5.40 3.05
C CYS A 210 -23.32 5.28 2.56
N THR A 211 -23.61 4.28 1.73
CA THR A 211 -24.97 3.98 1.25
C THR A 211 -25.91 3.66 2.42
N THR A 212 -25.46 2.81 3.35
CA THR A 212 -26.22 2.46 4.55
C THR A 212 -26.54 3.68 5.42
N VAL A 213 -25.55 4.56 5.63
CA VAL A 213 -25.72 5.80 6.39
C VAL A 213 -26.73 6.72 5.72
N LEU A 214 -26.66 6.92 4.40
CA LEU A 214 -27.62 7.76 3.67
C LEU A 214 -29.07 7.26 3.79
N ILE A 215 -29.28 5.94 3.74
CA ILE A 215 -30.60 5.33 3.95
C ILE A 215 -31.10 5.61 5.36
N LYS A 216 -30.25 5.40 6.38
CA LYS A 216 -30.60 5.66 7.78
C LYS A 216 -30.87 7.14 8.07
N MET A 217 -30.26 8.06 7.33
CA MET A 217 -30.52 9.50 7.41
C MET A 217 -31.79 9.94 6.65
N GLY A 218 -32.53 9.02 6.02
CA GLY A 218 -33.70 9.36 5.19
C GLY A 218 -33.36 10.10 3.88
N LYS A 219 -32.07 10.16 3.50
CA LYS A 219 -31.57 10.89 2.33
C LYS A 219 -31.60 10.05 1.05
N VAL A 220 -32.71 9.32 0.84
CA VAL A 220 -32.88 8.35 -0.26
C VAL A 220 -32.65 8.97 -1.65
N ARG A 221 -33.04 10.25 -1.84
CA ARG A 221 -32.80 10.98 -3.11
C ARG A 221 -31.32 11.03 -3.53
N TYR A 222 -30.37 10.96 -2.58
CA TYR A 222 -28.94 11.06 -2.85
C TYR A 222 -28.23 9.70 -2.96
N LEU A 223 -28.98 8.59 -2.92
CA LEU A 223 -28.42 7.23 -3.00
C LEU A 223 -27.58 6.98 -4.24
N PHE A 224 -27.93 7.59 -5.37
CA PHE A 224 -27.20 7.41 -6.63
C PHE A 224 -25.72 7.83 -6.50
N VAL A 225 -25.41 8.79 -5.63
CA VAL A 225 -24.05 9.31 -5.43
C VAL A 225 -23.11 8.21 -4.90
N THR A 226 -23.64 7.26 -4.11
CA THR A 226 -22.84 6.15 -3.56
C THR A 226 -23.06 4.85 -4.33
N LEU A 227 -24.29 4.59 -4.79
CA LEU A 227 -24.63 3.35 -5.51
C LEU A 227 -23.98 3.25 -6.88
N VAL A 228 -23.89 4.34 -7.65
CA VAL A 228 -23.27 4.30 -8.99
C VAL A 228 -21.78 3.96 -8.90
N PRO A 229 -20.96 4.66 -8.07
CA PRO A 229 -19.58 4.25 -7.84
C PRO A 229 -19.47 2.85 -7.24
N LEU A 230 -20.37 2.45 -6.35
CA LEU A 230 -20.36 1.10 -5.77
C LEU A 230 -20.53 0.02 -6.84
N CYS A 231 -21.52 0.16 -7.73
CA CYS A 231 -21.77 -0.80 -8.79
C CYS A 231 -20.57 -0.88 -9.76
N PHE A 232 -19.99 0.27 -10.11
CA PHE A 232 -18.78 0.33 -10.94
C PHE A 232 -17.60 -0.37 -10.25
N MET A 233 -17.33 -0.03 -8.99
CA MET A 233 -16.25 -0.63 -8.20
C MET A 233 -16.46 -2.14 -8.04
N CYS A 234 -17.67 -2.60 -7.77
CA CYS A 234 -17.98 -4.03 -7.74
C CYS A 234 -17.69 -4.68 -9.10
N ALA A 235 -18.22 -4.14 -10.21
CA ALA A 235 -18.02 -4.71 -11.54
C ALA A 235 -16.53 -4.84 -11.89
N VAL A 236 -15.75 -3.77 -11.72
CA VAL A 236 -14.32 -3.75 -12.07
C VAL A 236 -13.50 -4.61 -11.10
N THR A 237 -13.75 -4.53 -9.80
CA THR A 237 -12.92 -5.21 -8.79
C THR A 237 -13.17 -6.72 -8.78
N PHE A 238 -14.44 -7.15 -8.88
CA PHE A 238 -14.77 -8.58 -8.93
C PHE A 238 -14.32 -9.21 -10.26
N SER A 239 -14.48 -8.53 -11.40
CA SER A 239 -13.97 -9.03 -12.68
C SER A 239 -12.45 -9.12 -12.69
N ALA A 240 -11.73 -8.09 -12.25
CA ALA A 240 -10.27 -8.10 -12.15
C ALA A 240 -9.77 -9.16 -11.17
N GLY A 241 -10.42 -9.32 -10.02
CA GLY A 241 -10.10 -10.34 -9.04
C GLY A 241 -10.29 -11.75 -9.58
N PHE A 242 -11.41 -12.00 -10.28
CA PHE A 242 -11.66 -13.27 -10.95
C PHE A 242 -10.59 -13.57 -12.02
N MET A 243 -10.26 -12.60 -12.87
CA MET A 243 -9.20 -12.74 -13.87
C MET A 243 -7.84 -13.00 -13.20
N LYS A 244 -7.53 -12.33 -12.08
CA LYS A 244 -6.25 -12.52 -11.38
C LYS A 244 -6.11 -13.93 -10.79
N ILE A 245 -7.20 -14.57 -10.40
CA ILE A 245 -7.19 -15.93 -9.86
C ILE A 245 -7.18 -16.96 -11.00
N PHE A 246 -8.09 -16.83 -11.97
CA PHE A 246 -8.43 -17.89 -12.92
C PHE A 246 -7.98 -17.65 -14.37
N SER A 247 -7.33 -16.52 -14.70
CA SER A 247 -6.92 -16.26 -16.08
C SER A 247 -5.98 -17.36 -16.59
N PRO A 248 -6.19 -17.87 -17.82
CA PRO A 248 -5.32 -18.88 -18.41
C PRO A 248 -3.93 -18.34 -18.77
N ASP A 249 -3.76 -17.02 -18.90
CA ASP A 249 -2.46 -16.41 -19.15
C ASP A 249 -1.60 -16.45 -17.86
N PRO A 250 -0.43 -17.14 -17.87
CA PRO A 250 0.48 -17.24 -16.72
C PRO A 250 0.98 -15.90 -16.17
N ARG A 251 0.93 -14.83 -16.98
CA ARG A 251 1.31 -13.48 -16.54
C ARG A 251 0.23 -12.81 -15.71
N LEU A 252 -1.03 -13.21 -15.93
CA LEU A 252 -2.20 -12.63 -15.30
C LEU A 252 -2.70 -13.48 -14.14
N GLY A 253 -2.89 -14.78 -14.36
CA GLY A 253 -3.50 -15.70 -13.40
C GLY A 253 -2.51 -16.26 -12.39
N PHE A 254 -2.89 -16.26 -11.11
CA PHE A 254 -2.09 -16.86 -10.05
C PHE A 254 -2.00 -18.39 -10.19
N LEU A 255 -3.09 -19.06 -10.56
CA LEU A 255 -3.10 -20.52 -10.70
C LEU A 255 -2.32 -20.98 -11.94
N SER A 256 -2.56 -20.34 -13.09
CA SER A 256 -1.85 -20.63 -14.35
C SER A 256 -0.36 -20.29 -14.25
N GLY A 257 -0.01 -19.19 -13.58
CA GLY A 257 1.37 -18.82 -13.27
C GLY A 257 2.07 -19.82 -12.37
N ALA A 258 1.39 -20.29 -11.31
CA ALA A 258 1.93 -21.34 -10.45
C ALA A 258 2.19 -22.64 -11.21
N GLU A 259 1.27 -23.05 -12.09
CA GLU A 259 1.48 -24.22 -12.95
C GLU A 259 2.65 -24.03 -13.92
N SER A 260 2.78 -22.85 -14.53
CA SER A 260 3.91 -22.54 -15.40
C SER A 260 5.24 -22.62 -14.65
N LEU A 261 5.31 -22.10 -13.42
CA LEU A 261 6.52 -22.18 -12.58
C LEU A 261 6.89 -23.62 -12.24
N VAL A 262 5.90 -24.46 -11.91
CA VAL A 262 6.12 -25.90 -11.66
C VAL A 262 6.63 -26.60 -12.92
N ARG A 263 6.02 -26.34 -14.09
CA ARG A 263 6.48 -26.93 -15.35
C ARG A 263 7.92 -26.54 -15.67
N THR A 264 8.28 -25.27 -15.50
CA THR A 264 9.65 -24.79 -15.69
C THR A 264 10.61 -25.41 -14.68
N ALA A 265 10.19 -25.61 -13.44
CA ALA A 265 11.00 -26.27 -12.42
C ALA A 265 11.29 -27.74 -12.76
N THR A 266 10.34 -28.46 -13.35
CA THR A 266 10.51 -29.86 -13.75
C THR A 266 11.32 -30.03 -15.03
N ALA A 267 11.33 -29.03 -15.92
CA ALA A 267 12.04 -29.07 -17.21
C ALA A 267 13.44 -28.43 -17.16
N GLY A 268 13.71 -27.59 -16.15
CA GLY A 268 14.94 -26.80 -16.03
C GLY A 268 16.01 -27.44 -15.14
N PRO A 269 17.14 -26.73 -14.94
CA PRO A 269 18.23 -27.17 -14.07
C PRO A 269 17.77 -27.36 -12.61
N PRO A 270 18.24 -28.40 -11.90
CA PRO A 270 17.79 -28.73 -10.55
C PRO A 270 18.08 -27.63 -9.52
N GLU A 271 19.11 -26.81 -9.74
CA GLU A 271 19.52 -25.73 -8.83
C GLU A 271 18.42 -24.68 -8.61
N ASN A 272 17.61 -24.39 -9.63
CA ASN A 272 16.53 -23.40 -9.55
C ASN A 272 15.16 -24.01 -9.27
N ALA A 273 15.04 -25.34 -9.35
CA ALA A 273 13.76 -26.04 -9.24
C ALA A 273 13.09 -25.82 -7.88
N ALA A 274 13.86 -25.87 -6.78
CA ALA A 274 13.33 -25.67 -5.43
C ALA A 274 12.74 -24.26 -5.23
N THR A 275 13.42 -23.23 -5.74
CA THR A 275 12.97 -21.83 -5.67
C THR A 275 11.69 -21.61 -6.48
N LEU A 276 11.63 -22.17 -7.69
CA LEU A 276 10.45 -22.07 -8.56
C LEU A 276 9.22 -22.78 -7.97
N ILE A 277 9.41 -23.96 -7.37
CA ILE A 277 8.33 -24.70 -6.69
C ILE A 277 7.82 -23.91 -5.48
N ARG A 278 8.73 -23.31 -4.71
CA ARG A 278 8.36 -22.45 -3.58
C ARG A 278 7.54 -21.24 -4.03
N GLN A 279 7.95 -20.57 -5.11
CA GLN A 279 7.22 -19.44 -5.69
C GLN A 279 5.83 -19.85 -6.21
N ALA A 280 5.72 -21.02 -6.84
CA ALA A 280 4.42 -21.57 -7.22
C ALA A 280 3.50 -21.80 -5.99
N GLY A 281 4.08 -22.22 -4.87
CA GLY A 281 3.37 -22.33 -3.59
C GLY A 281 2.84 -20.99 -3.08
N VAL A 282 3.66 -19.94 -3.15
CA VAL A 282 3.25 -18.56 -2.80
C VAL A 282 2.09 -18.09 -3.69
N TRP A 283 2.17 -18.29 -5.00
CA TRP A 283 1.11 -17.85 -5.93
C TRP A 283 -0.22 -18.59 -5.68
N ARG A 284 -0.16 -19.87 -5.32
CA ARG A 284 -1.36 -20.63 -4.90
C ARG A 284 -1.95 -20.08 -3.61
N PHE A 285 -1.10 -19.75 -2.64
CA PHE A 285 -1.53 -19.10 -1.40
C PHE A 285 -2.19 -17.74 -1.68
N ASP A 286 -1.57 -16.92 -2.53
CA ASP A 286 -2.09 -15.62 -2.94
C ASP A 286 -3.45 -15.75 -3.66
N ALA A 287 -3.64 -16.79 -4.47
CA ALA A 287 -4.94 -17.10 -5.08
C ALA A 287 -6.03 -17.39 -4.04
N VAL A 288 -5.70 -18.16 -2.99
CA VAL A 288 -6.61 -18.45 -1.88
C VAL A 288 -6.96 -17.19 -1.10
N VAL A 289 -5.96 -16.36 -0.79
CA VAL A 289 -6.16 -15.08 -0.08
C VAL A 289 -7.05 -14.14 -0.91
N ALA A 290 -6.76 -13.98 -2.21
CA ALA A 290 -7.57 -13.18 -3.12
C ALA A 290 -9.02 -13.67 -3.20
N GLY A 291 -9.22 -14.99 -3.34
CA GLY A 291 -10.54 -15.60 -3.34
C GLY A 291 -11.29 -15.36 -2.03
N GLY A 292 -10.59 -15.47 -0.89
CA GLY A 292 -11.13 -15.17 0.43
C GLY A 292 -11.60 -13.73 0.56
N PHE A 293 -10.81 -12.75 0.10
CA PHE A 293 -11.20 -11.34 0.11
C PHE A 293 -12.42 -11.07 -0.76
N LEU A 294 -12.47 -11.63 -1.97
CA LEU A 294 -13.63 -11.48 -2.86
C LEU A 294 -14.90 -12.07 -2.23
N LEU A 295 -14.81 -13.29 -1.68
CA LEU A 295 -15.94 -13.93 -1.01
C LEU A 295 -16.44 -13.10 0.18
N LEU A 296 -15.53 -12.66 1.05
CA LEU A 296 -15.88 -11.87 2.23
C LEU A 296 -16.61 -10.58 1.84
N VAL A 297 -16.09 -9.84 0.87
CA VAL A 297 -16.72 -8.60 0.43
C VAL A 297 -18.03 -8.86 -0.31
N LEU A 298 -18.14 -9.95 -1.07
CA LEU A 298 -19.41 -10.33 -1.70
C LEU A 298 -20.50 -10.58 -0.64
N LEU A 299 -20.16 -11.27 0.45
CA LEU A 299 -21.08 -11.49 1.57
C LEU A 299 -21.48 -10.17 2.24
N ILE A 300 -20.54 -9.23 2.42
CA ILE A 300 -20.84 -7.91 2.95
C ILE A 300 -21.78 -7.14 2.03
N VAL A 301 -21.49 -7.09 0.73
CA VAL A 301 -22.33 -6.39 -0.26
C VAL A 301 -23.74 -6.99 -0.30
N GLY A 302 -23.85 -8.33 -0.34
CA GLY A 302 -25.13 -9.03 -0.30
C GLY A 302 -25.90 -8.76 1.00
N GLY A 303 -25.22 -8.82 2.15
CA GLY A 303 -25.81 -8.49 3.45
C GLY A 303 -26.30 -7.05 3.53
N CYS A 304 -25.51 -6.09 3.02
CA CYS A 304 -25.89 -4.69 2.93
C CYS A 304 -27.10 -4.49 2.02
N ALA A 305 -27.11 -5.09 0.83
CA ALA A 305 -28.23 -5.00 -0.11
C ALA A 305 -29.55 -5.51 0.50
N LEU A 306 -29.51 -6.64 1.22
CA LEU A 306 -30.66 -7.17 1.95
C LEU A 306 -31.13 -6.20 3.04
N GLN A 307 -30.22 -5.61 3.81
CA GLN A 307 -30.60 -4.62 4.83
C GLN A 307 -31.19 -3.34 4.21
N TRP A 308 -30.63 -2.86 3.10
CA TRP A 308 -31.16 -1.70 2.38
C TRP A 308 -32.58 -1.94 1.89
N TRP A 309 -32.84 -3.14 1.34
CA TRP A 309 -34.19 -3.55 0.95
C TRP A 309 -35.17 -3.50 2.14
N HIS A 310 -34.81 -4.11 3.27
CA HIS A 310 -35.66 -4.10 4.47
C HIS A 310 -35.91 -2.70 5.04
N LEU A 311 -34.91 -1.82 5.00
CA LEU A 311 -35.02 -0.44 5.48
C LEU A 311 -35.89 0.41 4.55
N LEU A 312 -35.77 0.24 3.23
CA LEU A 312 -36.55 1.00 2.26
C LEU A 312 -38.02 0.55 2.19
N VAL A 313 -38.29 -0.74 2.40
CA VAL A 313 -39.66 -1.30 2.45
C VAL A 313 -40.35 -1.02 3.81
N GLY A 314 -39.61 -0.53 4.81
CA GLY A 314 -40.16 -0.19 6.13
C GLY A 314 -40.34 -1.38 7.08
N ASN A 315 -39.78 -2.55 6.73
CA ASN A 315 -39.87 -3.77 7.55
C ASN A 315 -38.96 -3.76 8.79
N LYS A 316 -38.11 -2.74 8.96
CA LYS A 316 -37.26 -2.57 10.15
C LYS A 316 -37.22 -1.12 10.60
N PRO A 317 -37.35 -0.85 11.92
CA PRO A 317 -37.15 0.49 12.45
C PRO A 317 -35.69 0.90 12.31
N ILE A 318 -35.45 2.18 11.99
CA ILE A 318 -34.11 2.75 11.92
C ILE A 318 -33.59 2.93 13.35
N VAL A 319 -32.82 1.95 13.83
CA VAL A 319 -32.09 2.08 15.11
C VAL A 319 -30.77 2.82 14.85
N LEU A 320 -30.66 4.01 15.43
CA LEU A 320 -29.44 4.81 15.50
C LEU A 320 -28.81 4.58 16.87
N GLN A 321 -27.53 4.20 16.89
CA GLN A 321 -26.72 4.22 18.10
C GLN A 321 -25.67 5.31 17.92
N GLU A 322 -25.95 6.48 18.46
CA GLU A 322 -24.97 7.55 18.56
C GLU A 322 -24.17 7.35 19.85
N SER A 323 -22.84 7.43 19.75
CA SER A 323 -22.00 7.51 20.93
C SER A 323 -22.33 8.80 21.69
N GLU A 324 -22.44 8.72 23.02
CA GLU A 324 -22.70 9.87 23.86
C GLU A 324 -21.71 11.00 23.56
N PHE A 325 -22.22 12.22 23.40
CA PHE A 325 -21.40 13.39 23.11
C PHE A 325 -20.41 13.62 24.26
N VAL A 326 -19.13 13.45 24.00
CA VAL A 326 -18.08 13.78 24.96
C VAL A 326 -17.71 15.25 24.74
N PRO A 327 -18.11 16.17 25.64
CA PRO A 327 -17.65 17.55 25.56
C PRO A 327 -16.12 17.57 25.70
N VAL A 328 -15.45 18.23 24.76
CA VAL A 328 -14.03 18.56 24.92
C VAL A 328 -13.94 19.48 26.14
N SER A 329 -13.48 18.94 27.27
CA SER A 329 -13.23 19.77 28.44
C SER A 329 -12.24 20.86 28.02
N ALA A 330 -12.58 22.11 28.32
CA ALA A 330 -11.69 23.24 28.12
C ALA A 330 -10.47 23.03 29.05
N THR A 331 -9.50 22.27 28.56
CA THR A 331 -8.22 22.12 29.21
C THR A 331 -7.58 23.49 29.04
N ARG A 332 -7.66 24.31 30.09
CA ARG A 332 -6.94 25.57 30.19
C ARG A 332 -5.51 25.27 29.77
N HIS A 333 -5.09 25.82 28.63
CA HIS A 333 -3.68 26.05 28.37
C HIS A 333 -3.16 26.93 29.50
N LYS A 334 -2.69 26.31 30.58
CA LYS A 334 -1.68 26.93 31.44
C LYS A 334 -0.39 26.86 30.64
N ILE A 335 -0.19 27.88 29.81
CA ILE A 335 1.15 28.29 29.42
C ILE A 335 1.79 28.79 30.71
N ALA A 336 2.81 28.09 31.16
CA ALA A 336 3.85 28.57 32.06
C ALA A 336 5.18 28.14 31.45
#